data_AF-A0A3N5LE96-F1
#
_entry.id   AF-A0A3N5LE96-F1
#
_cell.length_a   1.000
_cell.length_b   1.000
_cell.length_c   1.000
_cell.angle_alpha   90.00
_cell.angle_beta   90.00
_cell.angle_gamma   90.00
#
_symmetry.space_group_name_H-M   'P 1'
#
loop_
_entity.id
_entity.type
_entity.pdbx_description
1 polymer ?
#
loop_
_entity_poly.entity_id
_entity_poly.type
_entity_poly.pdbx_seq_one_letter_code
_entity_poly.pdbx_strand_id
1 'polypeptide(L)'
;MPSHYEESLQRDIGRLRAKIGDMLQLVLRALTDSLEAFLETDRPRAYLVVLRDRHIDELEKEIDRLSLEFIVRQQPVASHLRFVYASIKINQALERIGDYCESISRQSLKIIHLDVHFLHDRYREMMNLAIPMLRDAVTAFLTQDLELARKAMQSEKAVDNLRTVIGAEVAKYQQEGRIPVEAIIPLLTISKRIERTSDQAENICEEVIYLCTGEYAKHKGREVFRILFVDEDNACLSQMAEAIGNSLNQPRFLFSSAGLKPASPDSGTLEFLKKKGLNVSRQSSKSLNQIPNLEFYQVAVAFGESVQNRLNLPTKTVELDWTVPDPCGDTGHDADSEARFEAAFRYIETHIRDLTQAILGDDVEPTRING
;
A
#
# COMPACT_ATOMS: atom_id res chain seq x y z
N MET A 1 -21.39 41.38 -1.10
CA MET A 1 -21.25 41.14 -2.55
C MET A 1 -19.87 40.55 -2.75
N PRO A 2 -19.74 39.35 -3.32
CA PRO A 2 -18.43 38.81 -3.66
C PRO A 2 -17.70 39.75 -4.63
N SER A 3 -16.38 39.81 -4.56
CA SER A 3 -15.60 40.59 -5.51
C SER A 3 -15.67 39.98 -6.92
N HIS A 4 -15.47 40.78 -7.97
CA HIS A 4 -15.37 40.27 -9.34
C HIS A 4 -14.31 39.15 -9.48
N TYR A 5 -13.26 39.18 -8.67
CA TYR A 5 -12.25 38.13 -8.61
C TYR A 5 -12.82 36.84 -8.02
N GLU A 6 -13.53 36.92 -6.88
CA GLU A 6 -14.16 35.75 -6.24
C GLU A 6 -15.21 35.10 -7.15
N GLU A 7 -16.00 35.89 -7.88
CA GLU A 7 -16.95 35.38 -8.88
C GLU A 7 -16.25 34.69 -10.05
N SER A 8 -15.12 35.23 -10.51
CA SER A 8 -14.29 34.62 -11.55
C SER A 8 -13.72 33.27 -11.08
N LEU A 9 -13.15 33.25 -9.88
CA LEU A 9 -12.57 32.06 -9.26
C LEU A 9 -13.61 30.96 -9.07
N GLN A 10 -14.79 31.28 -8.53
CA GLN A 10 -15.87 30.31 -8.33
C GLN A 10 -16.40 29.76 -9.65
N ARG A 11 -16.49 30.58 -10.70
CA ARG A 11 -16.87 30.11 -12.04
C ARG A 11 -15.87 29.09 -12.58
N ASP A 12 -14.58 29.32 -12.41
CA ASP A 12 -13.57 28.40 -12.91
C ASP A 12 -13.52 27.09 -12.13
N ILE A 13 -13.63 27.15 -10.81
CA ILE A 13 -13.78 25.96 -9.95
C ILE A 13 -15.01 25.17 -10.37
N GLY A 14 -16.14 25.85 -10.58
CA GLY A 14 -17.38 25.23 -11.04
C GLY A 14 -17.22 24.55 -12.40
N ARG A 15 -16.50 25.18 -13.34
CA ARG A 15 -16.21 24.60 -14.66
C ARG A 15 -15.36 23.34 -14.57
N LEU A 16 -14.30 23.33 -13.76
CA LEU A 16 -13.47 22.14 -13.54
C LEU A 16 -14.26 21.00 -12.89
N ARG A 17 -15.06 21.32 -11.85
CA ARG A 17 -15.94 20.33 -11.20
C ARG A 17 -16.94 19.72 -12.18
N ALA A 18 -17.58 20.54 -13.01
CA ALA A 18 -18.52 20.06 -14.01
C ALA A 18 -17.85 19.08 -14.99
N LYS A 19 -16.66 19.43 -15.51
CA LYS A 19 -15.94 18.57 -16.46
C LYS A 19 -15.48 17.25 -15.86
N ILE A 20 -14.98 17.26 -14.63
CA ILE A 20 -14.64 16.03 -13.90
C ILE A 20 -15.90 15.18 -13.67
N GLY A 21 -17.03 15.81 -13.33
CA GLY A 21 -18.32 15.13 -13.22
C GLY A 21 -18.77 14.49 -14.53
N ASP A 22 -18.63 15.19 -15.66
CA ASP A 22 -18.94 14.67 -16.99
C ASP A 22 -18.07 13.45 -17.34
N MET A 23 -16.76 13.54 -17.09
CA MET A 23 -15.82 12.45 -17.32
C MET A 23 -16.14 11.23 -16.45
N LEU A 24 -16.48 11.43 -15.17
CA LEU A 24 -16.93 10.37 -14.28
C LEU A 24 -18.15 9.63 -14.88
N GLN A 25 -19.14 10.35 -15.41
CA GLN A 25 -20.31 9.72 -16.00
C GLN A 25 -19.96 8.84 -17.21
N LEU A 26 -19.01 9.27 -18.04
CA LEU A 26 -18.53 8.44 -19.15
C LEU A 26 -17.81 7.18 -18.65
N VAL A 27 -16.93 7.32 -17.67
CA VAL A 27 -16.18 6.19 -17.09
C VAL A 27 -17.11 5.18 -16.41
N LEU A 28 -18.10 5.64 -15.62
CA LEU A 28 -19.07 4.74 -14.98
C LEU A 28 -19.90 3.97 -15.99
N ARG A 29 -20.29 4.61 -17.10
CA ARG A 29 -20.96 3.92 -18.22
C ARG A 29 -20.03 2.93 -18.90
N ALA A 30 -18.77 3.28 -19.15
CA ALA A 30 -17.79 2.38 -19.75
C ALA A 30 -17.51 1.14 -18.87
N LEU A 31 -17.46 1.29 -17.54
CA LEU A 31 -17.33 0.17 -16.60
C LEU A 31 -18.55 -0.75 -16.67
N THR A 32 -19.74 -0.18 -16.68
CA THR A 32 -21.00 -0.95 -16.77
C THR A 32 -21.09 -1.67 -18.12
N ASP A 33 -20.92 -0.94 -19.23
CA ASP A 33 -20.99 -1.47 -20.58
C ASP A 33 -19.92 -2.55 -20.84
N SER A 34 -18.70 -2.39 -20.30
CA SER A 34 -17.62 -3.37 -20.45
C SER A 34 -17.90 -4.65 -19.66
N LEU A 35 -18.48 -4.55 -18.46
CA LEU A 35 -18.95 -5.71 -17.71
C LEU A 35 -20.08 -6.41 -18.45
N GLU A 36 -21.13 -5.68 -18.86
CA GLU A 36 -22.26 -6.32 -19.51
C GLU A 36 -21.86 -6.95 -20.86
N ALA A 37 -20.97 -6.31 -21.63
CA ALA A 37 -20.42 -6.90 -22.84
C ALA A 37 -19.68 -8.23 -22.57
N PHE A 38 -18.96 -8.33 -21.45
CA PHE A 38 -18.33 -9.56 -21.02
C PHE A 38 -19.36 -10.62 -20.63
N LEU A 39 -20.33 -10.27 -19.78
CA LEU A 39 -21.28 -11.22 -19.19
C LEU A 39 -22.33 -11.73 -20.19
N GLU A 40 -22.74 -10.90 -21.13
CA GLU A 40 -23.78 -11.22 -22.13
C GLU A 40 -23.18 -11.68 -23.46
N THR A 41 -21.86 -11.77 -23.58
CA THR A 41 -21.16 -12.03 -24.85
C THR A 41 -21.59 -11.07 -25.96
N ASP A 42 -21.86 -9.80 -25.62
CA ASP A 42 -22.31 -8.77 -26.55
C ASP A 42 -21.12 -8.14 -27.28
N ARG A 43 -20.85 -8.65 -28.48
CA ARG A 43 -19.77 -8.18 -29.35
C ARG A 43 -19.94 -6.71 -29.78
N PRO A 44 -21.12 -6.26 -30.27
CA PRO A 44 -21.35 -4.84 -30.54
C PRO A 44 -21.05 -3.91 -29.36
N ARG A 45 -21.50 -4.25 -28.15
CA ARG A 45 -21.27 -3.45 -26.94
C ARG A 45 -19.79 -3.34 -26.59
N ALA A 46 -19.04 -4.44 -26.66
CA ALA A 46 -17.59 -4.41 -26.44
C ALA A 46 -16.87 -3.46 -27.40
N TYR A 47 -17.22 -3.49 -28.70
CA TYR A 47 -16.64 -2.53 -29.66
C TYR A 47 -17.03 -1.08 -29.37
N LEU A 48 -18.26 -0.84 -28.93
CA LEU A 48 -18.70 0.51 -28.57
C LEU A 48 -17.88 1.07 -27.40
N VAL A 49 -17.59 0.28 -26.37
CA VAL A 49 -16.72 0.72 -25.26
C VAL A 49 -15.34 1.13 -25.79
N VAL A 50 -14.72 0.27 -26.61
CA VAL A 50 -13.40 0.54 -27.20
C VAL A 50 -13.40 1.83 -28.04
N LEU A 51 -14.44 2.08 -28.82
CA LEU A 51 -14.52 3.27 -29.68
C LEU A 51 -14.90 4.56 -28.92
N ARG A 52 -15.59 4.42 -27.78
CA ARG A 52 -16.02 5.54 -26.93
C ARG A 52 -14.92 6.05 -26.03
N ASP A 53 -13.91 5.23 -25.75
CA ASP A 53 -12.72 5.58 -24.94
C ASP A 53 -12.07 6.91 -25.37
N ARG A 54 -11.99 7.18 -26.68
CA ARG A 54 -11.61 8.49 -27.25
C ARG A 54 -12.25 9.70 -26.56
N HIS A 55 -13.52 9.62 -26.16
CA HIS A 55 -14.23 10.76 -25.56
C HIS A 55 -13.71 11.04 -24.13
N ILE A 56 -13.21 10.00 -23.45
CA ILE A 56 -12.53 10.13 -22.16
C ILE A 56 -11.18 10.84 -22.37
N ASP A 57 -10.38 10.44 -23.37
CA ASP A 57 -9.12 11.11 -23.72
C ASP A 57 -9.32 12.59 -24.11
N GLU A 58 -10.40 12.89 -24.83
CA GLU A 58 -10.73 14.26 -25.24
C GLU A 58 -11.08 15.12 -24.02
N LEU A 59 -11.85 14.57 -23.06
CA LEU A 59 -12.14 15.25 -21.80
C LEU A 59 -10.90 15.40 -20.92
N GLU A 60 -10.02 14.40 -20.89
CA GLU A 60 -8.76 14.47 -20.15
C GLU A 60 -7.94 15.69 -20.60
N LYS A 61 -7.73 15.82 -21.92
CA LYS A 61 -7.02 16.96 -22.52
C LYS A 61 -7.72 18.29 -22.26
N GLU A 62 -9.05 18.31 -22.25
CA GLU A 62 -9.81 19.52 -21.92
C GLU A 62 -9.59 19.92 -20.46
N ILE A 63 -9.71 18.98 -19.52
CA ILE A 63 -9.54 19.22 -18.08
C ILE A 63 -8.11 19.66 -17.76
N ASP A 64 -7.10 19.07 -18.38
CA ASP A 64 -5.70 19.47 -18.23
C ASP A 64 -5.47 20.91 -18.70
N ARG A 65 -6.02 21.27 -19.87
CA ARG A 65 -5.96 22.65 -20.38
C ARG A 65 -6.63 23.62 -19.40
N LEU A 66 -7.83 23.29 -18.91
CA LEU A 66 -8.55 24.13 -17.96
C LEU A 66 -7.81 24.28 -16.63
N SER A 67 -7.13 23.23 -16.18
CA SER A 67 -6.34 23.25 -14.96
C SER A 67 -5.12 24.17 -15.10
N LEU A 68 -4.44 24.14 -16.26
CA LEU A 68 -3.35 25.07 -16.56
C LEU A 68 -3.84 26.51 -16.68
N GLU A 69 -4.95 26.75 -17.39
CA GLU A 69 -5.58 28.07 -17.49
C GLU A 69 -5.95 28.62 -16.11
N PHE A 70 -6.48 27.76 -15.22
CA PHE A 70 -6.81 28.12 -13.84
C PHE A 70 -5.58 28.56 -13.05
N ILE A 71 -4.49 27.78 -13.11
CA ILE A 71 -3.24 28.10 -12.40
C ILE A 71 -2.68 29.45 -12.87
N VAL A 72 -2.59 29.64 -14.19
CA VAL A 72 -2.02 30.86 -14.79
C VAL A 72 -2.87 32.08 -14.49
N ARG A 73 -4.20 31.97 -14.66
CA ARG A 73 -5.12 33.11 -14.52
C ARG A 73 -5.38 33.49 -13.08
N GLN A 74 -5.59 32.50 -12.20
CA GLN A 74 -6.04 32.76 -10.84
C GLN A 74 -4.90 32.84 -9.83
N GLN A 75 -3.70 32.35 -10.18
CA GLN A 75 -2.54 32.25 -9.28
C GLN A 75 -2.94 31.70 -7.90
N PRO A 76 -3.57 30.50 -7.86
CA PRO A 76 -4.22 30.01 -6.66
C PRO A 76 -3.20 29.70 -5.57
N VAL A 77 -3.60 29.91 -4.31
CA VAL A 77 -2.80 29.58 -3.12
C VAL A 77 -3.54 28.59 -2.23
N ALA A 78 -2.79 27.90 -1.37
CA ALA A 78 -3.31 27.00 -0.33
C ALA A 78 -4.40 26.03 -0.85
N SER A 79 -5.65 26.16 -0.39
CA SER A 79 -6.75 25.27 -0.73
C SER A 79 -7.09 25.26 -2.22
N HIS A 80 -7.03 26.41 -2.90
CA HIS A 80 -7.30 26.49 -4.34
C HIS A 80 -6.20 25.84 -5.18
N LEU A 81 -4.95 25.92 -4.72
CA LEU A 81 -3.83 25.22 -5.36
C LEU A 81 -3.97 23.71 -5.19
N ARG A 82 -4.33 23.25 -3.97
CA ARG A 82 -4.62 21.82 -3.73
C ARG A 82 -5.80 21.34 -4.57
N PHE A 83 -6.84 22.15 -4.74
CA PHE A 83 -8.00 21.81 -5.56
C PHE A 83 -7.60 21.52 -7.02
N VAL A 84 -6.86 22.43 -7.66
CA VAL A 84 -6.46 22.22 -9.06
C VAL A 84 -5.43 21.09 -9.19
N TYR A 85 -4.54 20.93 -8.22
CA TYR A 85 -3.61 19.80 -8.18
C TYR A 85 -4.34 18.45 -8.08
N ALA A 86 -5.28 18.32 -7.14
CA ALA A 86 -6.11 17.13 -7.01
C ALA A 86 -6.97 16.90 -8.27
N SER A 87 -7.48 17.98 -8.90
CA SER A 87 -8.22 17.90 -10.17
C SER A 87 -7.40 17.20 -11.26
N ILE A 88 -6.12 17.58 -11.43
CA ILE A 88 -5.20 16.96 -12.40
C ILE A 88 -4.97 15.48 -12.07
N LYS A 89 -4.75 15.15 -10.79
CA LYS A 89 -4.53 13.75 -10.35
C LYS A 89 -5.75 12.87 -10.59
N ILE A 90 -6.93 13.39 -10.30
CA ILE A 90 -8.21 12.69 -10.48
C ILE A 90 -8.52 12.54 -11.97
N ASN A 91 -8.22 13.55 -12.80
CA ASN A 91 -8.33 13.49 -14.26
C ASN A 91 -7.56 12.29 -14.82
N GLN A 92 -6.28 12.18 -14.45
CA GLN A 92 -5.41 11.05 -14.83
C GLN A 92 -5.91 9.70 -14.30
N ALA A 93 -6.49 9.67 -13.10
CA ALA A 93 -7.04 8.44 -12.55
C ALA A 93 -8.28 7.98 -13.32
N LEU A 94 -9.15 8.90 -13.73
CA LEU A 94 -10.34 8.61 -14.53
C LEU A 94 -9.99 8.12 -15.94
N GLU A 95 -9.00 8.73 -16.59
CA GLU A 95 -8.50 8.29 -17.90
C GLU A 95 -7.99 6.85 -17.84
N ARG A 96 -7.16 6.51 -16.85
CA ARG A 96 -6.67 5.13 -16.67
C ARG A 96 -7.79 4.12 -16.46
N ILE A 97 -8.91 4.52 -15.85
CA ILE A 97 -10.06 3.63 -15.68
C ILE A 97 -10.77 3.44 -17.03
N GLY A 98 -10.83 4.47 -17.89
CA GLY A 98 -11.23 4.36 -19.29
C GLY A 98 -10.42 3.29 -20.04
N ASP A 99 -9.10 3.39 -19.99
CA ASP A 99 -8.16 2.38 -20.52
C ASP A 99 -8.45 0.97 -19.99
N TYR A 100 -8.82 0.85 -18.72
CA TYR A 100 -9.16 -0.44 -18.13
C TYR A 100 -10.47 -1.00 -18.70
N CYS A 101 -11.48 -0.16 -18.95
CA CYS A 101 -12.72 -0.55 -19.61
C CYS A 101 -12.47 -1.00 -21.06
N GLU A 102 -11.62 -0.29 -21.78
CA GLU A 102 -11.17 -0.65 -23.12
C GLU A 102 -10.48 -2.01 -23.10
N SER A 103 -9.56 -2.22 -22.15
CA SER A 103 -8.86 -3.48 -21.92
C SER A 103 -9.82 -4.64 -21.63
N ILE A 104 -10.77 -4.47 -20.70
CA ILE A 104 -11.80 -5.48 -20.37
C ILE A 104 -12.58 -5.87 -21.63
N SER A 105 -13.02 -4.89 -22.41
CA SER A 105 -13.79 -5.11 -23.64
C SER A 105 -12.98 -5.86 -24.70
N ARG A 106 -11.70 -5.50 -24.87
CA ARG A 106 -10.78 -6.20 -25.78
C ARG A 106 -10.51 -7.64 -25.35
N GLN A 107 -10.38 -7.92 -24.06
CA GLN A 107 -10.20 -9.29 -23.57
C GLN A 107 -11.48 -10.11 -23.73
N SER A 108 -12.64 -9.52 -23.47
CA SER A 108 -13.95 -10.15 -23.65
C SER A 108 -14.14 -10.62 -25.10
N LEU A 109 -13.77 -9.79 -26.08
CA LEU A 109 -13.80 -10.15 -27.51
C LEU A 109 -12.93 -11.37 -27.86
N LYS A 110 -11.85 -11.63 -27.13
CA LYS A 110 -10.97 -12.78 -27.36
C LYS A 110 -11.59 -14.09 -26.89
N ILE A 111 -12.39 -14.05 -25.83
CA ILE A 111 -12.98 -15.24 -25.21
C ILE A 111 -14.48 -15.40 -25.49
N ILE A 112 -15.07 -14.52 -26.29
CA ILE A 112 -16.50 -14.52 -26.61
C ILE A 112 -17.01 -15.81 -27.25
N HIS A 113 -16.13 -16.60 -27.86
CA HIS A 113 -16.44 -17.88 -28.50
C HIS A 113 -16.28 -19.08 -27.54
N LEU A 114 -15.84 -18.82 -26.31
CA LEU A 114 -15.59 -19.81 -25.27
C LEU A 114 -16.74 -19.78 -24.25
N ASP A 115 -17.13 -20.95 -23.75
CA ASP A 115 -18.14 -21.08 -22.71
C ASP A 115 -17.52 -20.90 -21.32
N VAL A 116 -17.51 -19.64 -20.82
CA VAL A 116 -16.86 -19.24 -19.55
C VAL A 116 -17.85 -18.70 -18.51
N HIS A 117 -19.15 -18.98 -18.68
CA HIS A 117 -20.23 -18.35 -17.91
C HIS A 117 -20.20 -18.59 -16.39
N PHE A 118 -19.53 -19.63 -15.93
CA PHE A 118 -19.54 -20.06 -14.52
C PHE A 118 -18.82 -19.11 -13.55
N LEU A 119 -18.07 -18.10 -14.03
CA LEU A 119 -17.45 -17.06 -13.19
C LEU A 119 -18.22 -15.74 -13.18
N HIS A 120 -19.29 -15.61 -13.98
CA HIS A 120 -19.97 -14.34 -14.23
C HIS A 120 -20.44 -13.65 -12.94
N ASP A 121 -20.92 -14.43 -11.96
CA ASP A 121 -21.38 -13.89 -10.67
C ASP A 121 -20.24 -13.23 -9.88
N ARG A 122 -19.02 -13.79 -9.92
CA ARG A 122 -17.84 -13.23 -9.24
C ARG A 122 -17.40 -11.90 -9.85
N TYR A 123 -17.34 -11.84 -11.18
CA TYR A 123 -17.00 -10.59 -11.88
C TYR A 123 -18.06 -9.51 -11.65
N ARG A 124 -19.34 -9.90 -11.63
CA ARG A 124 -20.45 -8.99 -11.30
C ARG A 124 -20.34 -8.46 -9.87
N GLU A 125 -20.08 -9.33 -8.90
CA GLU A 125 -19.88 -8.96 -7.50
C GLU A 125 -18.71 -7.98 -7.36
N MET A 126 -17.57 -8.28 -7.99
CA MET A 126 -16.37 -7.45 -7.96
C MET A 126 -16.61 -6.05 -8.56
N MET A 127 -17.30 -5.98 -9.70
CA MET A 127 -17.64 -4.70 -10.34
C MET A 127 -18.68 -3.91 -9.54
N ASN A 128 -19.63 -4.58 -8.89
CA ASN A 128 -20.63 -3.97 -8.02
C ASN A 128 -20.02 -3.33 -6.76
N LEU A 129 -18.78 -3.67 -6.40
CA LEU A 129 -18.00 -2.99 -5.37
C LEU A 129 -17.17 -1.84 -5.96
N ALA A 130 -16.50 -2.07 -7.09
CA ALA A 130 -15.62 -1.09 -7.72
C ALA A 130 -16.37 0.16 -8.24
N ILE A 131 -17.54 -0.01 -8.87
CA ILE A 131 -18.32 1.11 -9.44
C ILE A 131 -18.79 2.10 -8.34
N PRO A 132 -19.46 1.66 -7.26
CA PRO A 132 -19.82 2.56 -6.17
C PRO A 132 -18.61 3.21 -5.52
N MET A 133 -17.52 2.47 -5.33
CA MET A 133 -16.29 3.00 -4.76
C MET A 133 -15.74 4.17 -5.59
N LEU A 134 -15.66 4.03 -6.92
CA LEU A 134 -15.23 5.11 -7.82
C LEU A 134 -16.18 6.32 -7.77
N ARG A 135 -17.49 6.06 -7.86
CA ARG A 135 -18.51 7.11 -7.81
C ARG A 135 -18.41 7.91 -6.51
N ASP A 136 -18.29 7.22 -5.39
CA ASP A 136 -18.25 7.82 -4.07
C ASP A 136 -16.92 8.58 -3.86
N ALA A 137 -15.80 8.06 -4.36
CA ALA A 137 -14.49 8.73 -4.36
C ALA A 137 -14.51 10.08 -5.11
N VAL A 138 -15.06 10.12 -6.33
CA VAL A 138 -15.17 11.37 -7.09
C VAL A 138 -16.25 12.28 -6.53
N THR A 139 -17.35 11.73 -6.01
CA THR A 139 -18.36 12.53 -5.30
C THR A 139 -17.74 13.24 -4.11
N ALA A 140 -16.95 12.54 -3.30
CA ALA A 140 -16.21 13.09 -2.18
C ALA A 140 -15.28 14.24 -2.61
N PHE A 141 -14.63 14.14 -3.78
CA PHE A 141 -13.86 15.24 -4.33
C PHE A 141 -14.73 16.46 -4.68
N LEU A 142 -15.84 16.23 -5.41
CA LEU A 142 -16.71 17.30 -5.88
C LEU A 142 -17.37 18.06 -4.71
N THR A 143 -17.76 17.34 -3.65
CA THR A 143 -18.39 17.90 -2.45
C THR A 143 -17.40 18.24 -1.33
N GLN A 144 -16.12 17.87 -1.48
CA GLN A 144 -15.08 17.97 -0.45
C GLN A 144 -15.46 17.24 0.86
N ASP A 145 -16.08 16.07 0.73
CA ASP A 145 -16.53 15.24 1.83
C ASP A 145 -15.46 14.22 2.25
N LEU A 146 -14.75 14.54 3.34
CA LEU A 146 -13.68 13.70 3.88
C LEU A 146 -14.19 12.33 4.36
N GLU A 147 -15.38 12.27 4.95
CA GLU A 147 -15.92 11.03 5.52
C GLU A 147 -16.38 10.08 4.42
N LEU A 148 -16.96 10.62 3.35
CA LEU A 148 -17.28 9.82 2.17
C LEU A 148 -16.04 9.20 1.54
N ALA A 149 -14.94 9.96 1.43
CA ALA A 149 -13.66 9.43 0.95
C ALA A 149 -13.15 8.28 1.83
N ARG A 150 -13.15 8.44 3.16
CA ARG A 150 -12.73 7.37 4.09
C ARG A 150 -13.59 6.12 3.99
N LYS A 151 -14.91 6.31 3.82
CA LYS A 151 -15.84 5.19 3.68
C LYS A 151 -15.61 4.43 2.37
N ALA A 152 -15.39 5.14 1.26
CA ALA A 152 -15.15 4.52 -0.04
C ALA A 152 -13.91 3.62 -0.02
N MET A 153 -12.81 4.04 0.63
CA MET A 153 -11.58 3.24 0.76
C MET A 153 -11.79 1.86 1.40
N GLN A 154 -12.80 1.69 2.26
CA GLN A 154 -13.03 0.42 2.96
C GLN A 154 -13.43 -0.73 2.03
N SER A 155 -13.87 -0.43 0.80
CA SER A 155 -14.29 -1.43 -0.18
C SER A 155 -13.13 -2.08 -0.94
N GLU A 156 -11.94 -1.47 -0.94
CA GLU A 156 -10.76 -1.94 -1.70
C GLU A 156 -10.40 -3.39 -1.34
N LYS A 157 -10.25 -3.67 -0.04
CA LYS A 157 -9.86 -5.00 0.44
C LYS A 157 -10.84 -6.10 0.01
N ALA A 158 -12.12 -5.77 -0.12
CA ALA A 158 -13.13 -6.72 -0.59
C ALA A 158 -12.94 -7.05 -2.09
N VAL A 159 -12.60 -6.04 -2.91
CA VAL A 159 -12.27 -6.21 -4.33
C VAL A 159 -11.01 -7.06 -4.51
N ASP A 160 -9.97 -6.80 -3.72
CA ASP A 160 -8.71 -7.58 -3.71
C ASP A 160 -8.90 -9.06 -3.37
N ASN A 161 -9.74 -9.32 -2.36
CA ASN A 161 -10.09 -10.67 -1.97
C ASN A 161 -10.83 -11.39 -3.11
N LEU A 162 -11.81 -10.74 -3.75
CA LEU A 162 -12.54 -11.32 -4.88
C LEU A 162 -11.62 -11.59 -6.07
N ARG A 163 -10.68 -10.70 -6.39
CA ARG A 163 -9.67 -10.93 -7.43
C ARG A 163 -8.86 -12.19 -7.15
N THR A 164 -8.47 -12.40 -5.89
CA THR A 164 -7.71 -13.58 -5.46
C THR A 164 -8.55 -14.86 -5.56
N VAL A 165 -9.82 -14.81 -5.15
CA VAL A 165 -10.77 -15.91 -5.32
C VAL A 165 -10.97 -16.27 -6.80
N ILE A 166 -11.20 -15.28 -7.67
CA ILE A 166 -11.33 -15.48 -9.12
C ILE A 166 -10.07 -16.15 -9.68
N GLY A 167 -8.88 -15.71 -9.27
CA GLY A 167 -7.62 -16.32 -9.71
C GLY A 167 -7.52 -17.81 -9.35
N ALA A 168 -7.89 -18.17 -8.11
CA ALA A 168 -7.90 -19.56 -7.66
C ALA A 168 -8.97 -20.40 -8.40
N GLU A 169 -10.16 -19.84 -8.62
CA GLU A 169 -11.24 -20.51 -9.36
C GLU A 169 -10.84 -20.73 -10.83
N VAL A 170 -10.27 -19.75 -11.52
CA VAL A 170 -9.76 -19.89 -12.90
C VAL A 170 -8.73 -21.02 -13.00
N ALA A 171 -7.76 -21.07 -12.07
CA ALA A 171 -6.75 -22.14 -12.04
C ALA A 171 -7.38 -23.51 -11.83
N LYS A 172 -8.31 -23.63 -10.88
CA LYS A 172 -9.05 -24.87 -10.60
C LYS A 172 -9.83 -25.34 -11.82
N TYR A 173 -10.58 -24.45 -12.47
CA TYR A 173 -11.41 -24.82 -13.62
C TYR A 173 -10.59 -25.22 -14.84
N GLN A 174 -9.40 -24.65 -15.01
CA GLN A 174 -8.49 -25.15 -16.03
C GLN A 174 -7.93 -26.54 -15.70
N GLN A 175 -7.57 -26.82 -14.44
CA GLN A 175 -7.12 -28.15 -14.02
C GLN A 175 -8.20 -29.23 -14.22
N GLU A 176 -9.48 -28.86 -14.01
CA GLU A 176 -10.64 -29.72 -14.26
C GLU A 176 -10.99 -29.88 -15.75
N GLY A 177 -10.27 -29.20 -16.66
CA GLY A 177 -10.54 -29.24 -18.11
C GLY A 177 -11.83 -28.53 -18.52
N ARG A 178 -12.38 -27.66 -17.66
CA ARG A 178 -13.65 -26.94 -17.89
C ARG A 178 -13.50 -25.67 -18.71
N ILE A 179 -12.27 -25.13 -18.77
CA ILE A 179 -11.91 -24.05 -19.68
C ILE A 179 -10.60 -24.34 -20.39
N PRO A 180 -10.45 -23.85 -21.63
CA PRO A 180 -9.22 -24.03 -22.37
C PRO A 180 -8.14 -23.05 -21.87
N VAL A 181 -6.87 -23.35 -22.16
CA VAL A 181 -5.71 -22.60 -21.64
C VAL A 181 -5.72 -21.15 -22.12
N GLU A 182 -6.18 -20.90 -23.35
CA GLU A 182 -6.32 -19.56 -23.93
C GLU A 182 -7.30 -18.65 -23.19
N ALA A 183 -8.22 -19.20 -22.37
CA ALA A 183 -9.15 -18.40 -21.57
C ALA A 183 -8.51 -17.80 -20.30
N ILE A 184 -7.42 -18.39 -19.79
CA ILE A 184 -6.80 -17.99 -18.52
C ILE A 184 -6.38 -16.52 -18.54
N ILE A 185 -5.55 -16.13 -19.51
CA ILE A 185 -4.96 -14.79 -19.55
C ILE A 185 -6.05 -13.70 -19.68
N PRO A 186 -7.03 -13.81 -20.60
CA PRO A 186 -8.15 -12.87 -20.67
C PRO A 186 -8.94 -12.76 -19.36
N LEU A 187 -9.32 -13.88 -18.73
CA LEU A 187 -10.09 -13.88 -17.48
C LEU A 187 -9.32 -13.21 -16.33
N LEU A 188 -8.04 -13.56 -16.13
CA LEU A 188 -7.20 -12.93 -15.11
C LEU A 188 -6.93 -11.45 -15.40
N THR A 189 -6.84 -11.08 -16.68
CA THR A 189 -6.68 -9.68 -17.07
C THR A 189 -7.93 -8.88 -16.71
N ILE A 190 -9.12 -9.40 -17.01
CA ILE A 190 -10.39 -8.72 -16.67
C ILE A 190 -10.47 -8.49 -15.16
N SER A 191 -10.21 -9.50 -14.32
CA SER A 191 -10.28 -9.32 -12.86
C SER A 191 -9.22 -8.34 -12.37
N LYS A 192 -8.00 -8.37 -12.92
CA LYS A 192 -6.96 -7.40 -12.59
C LYS A 192 -7.34 -5.96 -13.00
N ARG A 193 -8.07 -5.76 -14.10
CA ARG A 193 -8.53 -4.42 -14.50
C ARG A 193 -9.64 -3.86 -13.59
N ILE A 194 -10.50 -4.73 -13.06
CA ILE A 194 -11.50 -4.33 -12.06
C ILE A 194 -10.80 -3.96 -10.74
N GLU A 195 -9.80 -4.72 -10.29
CA GLU A 195 -9.02 -4.37 -9.08
C GLU A 195 -8.24 -3.06 -9.27
N ARG A 196 -7.60 -2.85 -10.42
CA ARG A 196 -6.96 -1.56 -10.69
C ARG A 196 -7.93 -0.38 -10.70
N THR A 197 -9.22 -0.62 -10.93
CA THR A 197 -10.26 0.40 -10.81
C THR A 197 -10.52 0.76 -9.34
N SER A 198 -10.57 -0.21 -8.43
CA SER A 198 -10.61 0.06 -6.99
C SER A 198 -9.34 0.77 -6.50
N ASP A 199 -8.15 0.39 -7.02
CA ASP A 199 -6.90 1.08 -6.68
C ASP A 199 -6.94 2.55 -7.10
N GLN A 200 -7.43 2.86 -8.31
CA GLN A 200 -7.58 4.26 -8.73
C GLN A 200 -8.60 5.00 -7.86
N ALA A 201 -9.72 4.36 -7.49
CA ALA A 201 -10.69 4.96 -6.59
C ALA A 201 -10.11 5.25 -5.20
N GLU A 202 -9.27 4.35 -4.66
CA GLU A 202 -8.54 4.58 -3.40
C GLU A 202 -7.59 5.77 -3.55
N ASN A 203 -6.80 5.82 -4.62
CA ASN A 203 -5.91 6.96 -4.90
C ASN A 203 -6.68 8.28 -4.98
N ILE A 204 -7.87 8.29 -5.61
CA ILE A 204 -8.75 9.48 -5.63
C ILE A 204 -9.15 9.87 -4.21
N CYS A 205 -9.55 8.92 -3.36
CA CYS A 205 -9.89 9.19 -1.96
C CYS A 205 -8.71 9.81 -1.19
N GLU A 206 -7.50 9.33 -1.41
CA GLU A 206 -6.28 9.91 -0.82
C GLU A 206 -6.06 11.36 -1.24
N GLU A 207 -6.29 11.69 -2.52
CA GLU A 207 -6.23 13.06 -3.03
C GLU A 207 -7.32 13.95 -2.40
N VAL A 208 -8.52 13.41 -2.14
CA VAL A 208 -9.58 14.13 -1.40
C VAL A 208 -9.15 14.42 0.04
N ILE A 209 -8.55 13.43 0.70
CA ILE A 209 -8.03 13.62 2.06
C ILE A 209 -6.98 14.73 2.06
N TYR A 210 -6.01 14.67 1.14
CA TYR A 210 -4.99 15.71 1.01
C TYR A 210 -5.57 17.09 0.68
N LEU A 211 -6.57 17.17 -0.21
CA LEU A 211 -7.27 18.40 -0.53
C LEU A 211 -7.86 19.05 0.73
N CYS A 212 -8.55 18.25 1.56
CA CYS A 212 -9.25 18.72 2.75
C CYS A 212 -8.30 19.03 3.91
N THR A 213 -7.30 18.18 4.17
CA THR A 213 -6.46 18.26 5.39
C THR A 213 -5.09 18.90 5.15
N GLY A 214 -4.57 18.84 3.91
CA GLY A 214 -3.20 19.19 3.60
C GLY A 214 -2.17 18.11 3.98
N GLU A 215 -2.60 16.97 4.53
CA GLU A 215 -1.74 15.85 4.93
C GLU A 215 -1.88 14.68 3.95
N TYR A 216 -0.76 14.11 3.49
CA TYR A 216 -0.80 12.90 2.67
C TYR A 216 -1.19 11.68 3.50
N ALA A 217 -2.33 11.07 3.18
CA ALA A 217 -2.80 9.83 3.82
C ALA A 217 -1.78 8.68 3.67
N LYS A 218 -1.10 8.59 2.51
CA LYS A 218 -0.06 7.59 2.19
C LYS A 218 1.13 7.56 3.15
N HIS A 219 1.35 8.62 3.94
CA HIS A 219 2.56 8.81 4.72
C HIS A 219 2.36 8.88 6.23
N LYS A 220 1.14 8.65 6.75
CA LYS A 220 0.94 8.52 8.20
C LYS A 220 1.72 7.30 8.71
N GLY A 221 2.87 7.56 9.33
CA GLY A 221 3.77 6.53 9.86
C GLY A 221 4.87 6.03 8.91
N ARG A 222 5.09 6.65 7.74
CA ARG A 222 6.22 6.36 6.81
C ARG A 222 7.49 7.17 7.08
N GLU A 223 7.46 8.12 8.00
CA GLU A 223 8.67 8.87 8.39
C GLU A 223 9.66 8.02 9.20
N VAL A 224 9.17 6.90 9.76
CA VAL A 224 9.93 6.01 10.63
C VAL A 224 9.90 4.57 10.09
N PHE A 225 11.08 4.04 9.75
CA PHE A 225 11.30 2.64 9.40
C PHE A 225 11.24 1.77 10.66
N ARG A 226 10.26 0.88 10.72
CA ARG A 226 10.04 -0.03 11.86
C ARG A 226 10.70 -1.38 11.58
N ILE A 227 11.61 -1.77 12.47
CA ILE A 227 12.35 -3.03 12.43
C ILE A 227 11.99 -3.83 13.67
N LEU A 228 11.53 -5.07 13.46
CA LEU A 228 11.21 -6.02 14.52
C LEU A 228 12.32 -7.06 14.63
N PHE A 229 12.78 -7.35 15.84
CA PHE A 229 13.75 -8.39 16.16
C PHE A 229 13.04 -9.53 16.89
N VAL A 230 13.17 -10.78 16.43
CA VAL A 230 12.44 -11.92 16.99
C VAL A 230 13.37 -13.08 17.30
N ASP A 231 13.36 -13.55 18.55
CA ASP A 231 13.96 -14.82 18.96
C ASP A 231 12.88 -15.72 19.62
N GLU A 232 13.25 -16.87 20.20
CA GLU A 232 12.28 -17.78 20.81
C GLU A 232 11.63 -17.13 22.05
N ASP A 233 12.44 -16.53 22.94
CA ASP A 233 12.04 -16.20 24.32
C ASP A 233 11.97 -14.69 24.64
N ASN A 234 12.35 -13.82 23.72
CA ASN A 234 12.52 -12.37 23.92
C ASN A 234 13.35 -11.98 25.14
N ALA A 235 14.38 -12.78 25.42
CA ALA A 235 15.17 -12.67 26.63
C ALA A 235 16.64 -12.30 26.40
N CYS A 236 17.18 -12.53 25.20
CA CYS A 236 18.61 -12.45 24.92
C CYS A 236 18.93 -11.68 23.62
N LEU A 237 19.00 -12.37 22.48
CA LEU A 237 19.43 -11.81 21.18
C LEU A 237 18.52 -10.66 20.70
N SER A 238 17.21 -10.84 20.77
CA SER A 238 16.24 -9.84 20.31
C SER A 238 16.25 -8.58 21.17
N GLN A 239 16.42 -8.71 22.50
CA GLN A 239 16.56 -7.58 23.43
C GLN A 239 17.88 -6.84 23.21
N MET A 240 18.96 -7.58 22.99
CA MET A 240 20.27 -7.04 22.63
C MET A 240 20.18 -6.23 21.33
N ALA A 241 19.52 -6.76 20.30
CA ALA A 241 19.31 -6.07 19.04
C ALA A 241 18.46 -4.79 19.18
N GLU A 242 17.37 -4.83 19.96
CA GLU A 242 16.58 -3.62 20.26
C GLU A 242 17.41 -2.56 21.00
N ALA A 243 18.26 -2.98 21.95
CA ALA A 243 19.12 -2.07 22.71
C ALA A 243 20.18 -1.40 21.82
N ILE A 244 20.83 -2.19 20.97
CA ILE A 244 21.81 -1.71 20.00
C ILE A 244 21.16 -0.74 19.01
N GLY A 245 20.04 -1.13 18.39
CA GLY A 245 19.32 -0.29 17.44
C GLY A 245 18.92 1.07 18.04
N ASN A 246 18.36 1.06 19.24
CA ASN A 246 17.99 2.30 19.94
C ASN A 246 19.22 3.17 20.27
N SER A 247 20.40 2.57 20.51
CA SER A 247 21.62 3.34 20.78
C SER A 247 22.16 4.12 19.58
N LEU A 248 21.78 3.75 18.35
CA LEU A 248 22.17 4.47 17.14
C LEU A 248 21.54 5.88 17.07
N ASN A 249 20.51 6.17 17.88
CA ASN A 249 19.82 7.46 17.96
C ASN A 249 19.36 7.98 16.58
N GLN A 250 18.91 7.07 15.71
CA GLN A 250 18.45 7.41 14.37
C GLN A 250 16.94 7.75 14.39
N PRO A 251 16.53 9.01 14.20
CA PRO A 251 15.13 9.43 14.33
C PRO A 251 14.20 8.82 13.28
N ARG A 252 14.78 8.33 12.16
CA ARG A 252 14.06 7.67 11.07
C ARG A 252 13.82 6.18 11.32
N PHE A 253 14.25 5.62 12.45
CA PHE A 253 14.07 4.19 12.76
C PHE A 253 13.38 3.97 14.11
N LEU A 254 12.54 2.95 14.16
CA LEU A 254 11.95 2.42 15.39
C LEU A 254 12.31 0.95 15.48
N PHE A 255 13.04 0.60 16.52
CA PHE A 255 13.42 -0.78 16.80
C PHE A 255 12.51 -1.36 17.87
N SER A 256 12.08 -2.59 17.70
CA SER A 256 11.31 -3.33 18.69
C SER A 256 11.70 -4.80 18.65
N SER A 257 11.52 -5.51 19.76
CA SER A 257 11.79 -6.94 19.87
C SER A 257 10.54 -7.73 20.26
N ALA A 258 10.48 -9.01 19.94
CA ALA A 258 9.40 -9.90 20.38
C ALA A 258 9.90 -11.34 20.49
N GLY A 259 9.09 -12.20 21.11
CA GLY A 259 9.37 -13.62 21.27
C GLY A 259 8.19 -14.47 20.85
N LEU A 260 8.45 -15.68 20.38
CA LEU A 260 7.41 -16.67 20.13
C LEU A 260 6.81 -17.19 21.45
N LYS A 261 7.64 -17.31 22.50
CA LYS A 261 7.29 -17.74 23.85
C LYS A 261 8.02 -16.85 24.88
N PRO A 262 7.53 -15.63 25.12
CA PRO A 262 8.23 -14.65 25.95
C PRO A 262 8.56 -15.19 27.35
N ALA A 263 9.82 -15.14 27.73
CA ALA A 263 10.34 -15.44 29.06
C ALA A 263 10.94 -14.19 29.70
N SER A 264 11.16 -14.20 31.02
CA SER A 264 11.82 -13.08 31.71
C SER A 264 13.18 -12.79 31.07
N PRO A 265 13.55 -11.51 30.84
CA PRO A 265 14.85 -11.16 30.27
C PRO A 265 16.00 -11.78 31.06
N ASP A 266 16.99 -12.31 30.35
CA ASP A 266 18.13 -12.99 30.97
C ASP A 266 18.98 -11.99 31.77
N SER A 267 19.37 -12.37 32.99
CA SER A 267 20.16 -11.51 33.88
C SER A 267 21.55 -11.22 33.34
N GLY A 268 22.17 -12.18 32.64
CA GLY A 268 23.49 -12.02 32.02
C GLY A 268 23.45 -11.00 30.87
N THR A 269 22.40 -11.05 30.05
CA THR A 269 22.14 -10.08 28.97
C THR A 269 21.98 -8.66 29.52
N LEU A 270 21.16 -8.48 30.56
CA LEU A 270 20.93 -7.17 31.17
C LEU A 270 22.23 -6.60 31.78
N GLU A 271 23.02 -7.44 32.45
CA GLU A 271 24.28 -7.02 33.05
C GLU A 271 25.32 -6.65 31.99
N PHE A 272 25.40 -7.43 30.90
CA PHE A 272 26.27 -7.15 29.76
C PHE A 272 25.89 -5.84 29.04
N LEU A 273 24.60 -5.63 28.73
CA LEU A 273 24.13 -4.40 28.09
C LEU A 273 24.37 -3.17 28.98
N LYS A 274 24.21 -3.31 30.30
CA LYS A 274 24.53 -2.25 31.26
C LYS A 274 26.02 -1.93 31.29
N LYS A 275 26.91 -2.94 31.24
CA LYS A 275 28.37 -2.72 31.10
C LYS A 275 28.72 -1.97 29.81
N LYS A 276 27.99 -2.21 28.72
CA LYS A 276 28.13 -1.48 27.45
C LYS A 276 27.51 -0.07 27.45
N GLY A 277 26.88 0.35 28.54
CA GLY A 277 26.25 1.67 28.66
C GLY A 277 24.92 1.80 27.92
N LEU A 278 24.28 0.67 27.56
CA LEU A 278 23.02 0.67 26.83
C LEU A 278 21.82 0.74 27.78
N ASN A 279 20.84 1.57 27.44
CA ASN A 279 19.63 1.76 28.25
C ASN A 279 18.57 0.70 27.90
N VAL A 280 18.37 -0.24 28.81
CA VAL A 280 17.38 -1.32 28.72
C VAL A 280 16.17 -1.11 29.64
N SER A 281 16.07 0.04 30.32
CA SER A 281 15.03 0.29 31.34
C SER A 281 13.59 0.30 30.81
N ARG A 282 13.44 0.45 29.49
CA ARG A 282 12.14 0.48 28.79
C ARG A 282 11.82 -0.82 28.07
N GLN A 283 12.73 -1.79 28.11
CA GLN A 283 12.59 -3.07 27.45
C GLN A 283 11.89 -4.06 28.38
N SER A 284 10.95 -4.81 27.81
CA SER A 284 10.24 -5.87 28.49
C SER A 284 10.02 -7.01 27.50
N SER A 285 10.11 -8.24 27.99
CA SER A 285 9.78 -9.41 27.20
C SER A 285 8.31 -9.38 26.78
N LYS A 286 8.05 -9.54 25.48
CA LYS A 286 6.72 -9.41 24.87
C LYS A 286 6.54 -10.37 23.68
N SER A 287 5.31 -10.80 23.48
CA SER A 287 4.91 -11.63 22.33
C SER A 287 4.61 -10.77 21.11
N LEU A 288 4.60 -11.39 19.93
CA LEU A 288 4.21 -10.74 18.66
C LEU A 288 2.85 -10.03 18.74
N ASN A 289 1.87 -10.61 19.44
CA ASN A 289 0.53 -10.05 19.59
C ASN A 289 0.49 -8.78 20.46
N GLN A 290 1.55 -8.52 21.23
CA GLN A 290 1.70 -7.34 22.07
C GLN A 290 2.45 -6.20 21.34
N ILE A 291 2.88 -6.43 20.09
CA ILE A 291 3.51 -5.39 19.27
C ILE A 291 2.43 -4.49 18.67
N PRO A 292 2.43 -3.19 19.01
CA PRO A 292 1.45 -2.27 18.48
C PRO A 292 1.65 -2.05 16.98
N ASN A 293 0.55 -2.12 16.24
CA ASN A 293 0.50 -1.90 14.79
C ASN A 293 1.54 -2.74 14.02
N LEU A 294 1.58 -4.04 14.29
CA LEU A 294 2.49 -5.00 13.66
C LEU A 294 2.44 -4.93 12.13
N GLU A 295 1.29 -4.58 11.55
CA GLU A 295 1.06 -4.36 10.12
C GLU A 295 1.92 -3.25 9.49
N PHE A 296 2.51 -2.37 10.30
CA PHE A 296 3.38 -1.29 9.83
C PHE A 296 4.87 -1.59 10.00
N TYR A 297 5.27 -2.82 10.33
CA TYR A 297 6.68 -3.21 10.35
C TYR A 297 7.16 -3.55 8.94
N GLN A 298 8.22 -2.88 8.50
CA GLN A 298 8.80 -3.08 7.16
C GLN A 298 9.73 -4.30 7.15
N VAL A 299 10.46 -4.52 8.24
CA VAL A 299 11.44 -5.59 8.35
C VAL A 299 11.23 -6.34 9.67
N ALA A 300 11.28 -7.67 9.60
CA ALA A 300 11.41 -8.54 10.76
C ALA A 300 12.68 -9.37 10.62
N VAL A 301 13.50 -9.38 11.66
CA VAL A 301 14.75 -10.14 11.76
C VAL A 301 14.50 -11.30 12.70
N ALA A 302 14.56 -12.51 12.18
CA ALA A 302 14.48 -13.75 12.94
C ALA A 302 15.88 -14.19 13.38
N PHE A 303 16.03 -14.54 14.65
CA PHE A 303 17.25 -15.16 15.18
C PHE A 303 17.06 -16.68 15.20
N GLY A 304 17.46 -17.33 14.10
CA GLY A 304 17.50 -18.79 13.96
C GLY A 304 16.35 -19.40 13.15
N GLU A 305 16.64 -20.53 12.48
CA GLU A 305 15.73 -21.23 11.57
C GLU A 305 14.42 -21.69 12.25
N SER A 306 14.45 -22.02 13.55
CA SER A 306 13.26 -22.45 14.29
C SER A 306 12.25 -21.33 14.46
N VAL A 307 12.73 -20.09 14.59
CA VAL A 307 11.89 -18.90 14.78
C VAL A 307 11.27 -18.49 13.45
N GLN A 308 12.09 -18.43 12.40
CA GLN A 308 11.67 -18.13 11.03
C GLN A 308 10.51 -19.02 10.56
N ASN A 309 10.65 -20.34 10.71
CA ASN A 309 9.61 -21.28 10.27
C ASN A 309 8.27 -21.13 11.01
N ARG A 310 8.25 -20.42 12.15
CA ARG A 310 7.06 -20.24 13.00
C ARG A 310 6.57 -18.79 13.03
N LEU A 311 7.25 -17.88 12.34
CA LEU A 311 6.85 -16.48 12.22
C LEU A 311 5.65 -16.36 11.28
N ASN A 312 4.58 -15.74 11.77
CA ASN A 312 3.42 -15.39 10.96
C ASN A 312 3.29 -13.87 10.94
N LEU A 313 3.80 -13.25 9.89
CA LEU A 313 3.91 -11.80 9.75
C LEU A 313 3.00 -11.25 8.64
N PRO A 314 2.69 -9.93 8.68
CA PRO A 314 1.95 -9.27 7.63
C PRO A 314 2.62 -9.41 6.25
N THR A 315 1.81 -9.49 5.18
CA THR A 315 2.28 -9.78 3.79
C THR A 315 3.31 -8.78 3.24
N LYS A 316 3.38 -7.57 3.78
CA LYS A 316 4.29 -6.50 3.29
C LYS A 316 5.60 -6.42 4.10
N THR A 317 5.80 -7.26 5.11
CA THR A 317 7.01 -7.29 5.94
C THR A 317 8.07 -8.16 5.28
N VAL A 318 9.29 -7.62 5.14
CA VAL A 318 10.46 -8.38 4.66
C VAL A 318 11.06 -9.13 5.84
N GLU A 319 11.25 -10.44 5.68
CA GLU A 319 11.87 -11.29 6.69
C GLU A 319 13.37 -11.48 6.39
N LEU A 320 14.21 -11.27 7.40
CA LEU A 320 15.65 -11.51 7.37
C LEU A 320 16.00 -12.56 8.41
N ASP A 321 16.93 -13.46 8.08
CA ASP A 321 17.47 -14.45 9.01
C ASP A 321 18.90 -14.06 9.43
N TRP A 322 19.11 -13.91 10.73
CA TRP A 322 20.42 -13.66 11.33
C TRP A 322 20.80 -14.85 12.21
N THR A 323 21.72 -15.68 11.69
CA THR A 323 22.22 -16.85 12.42
C THR A 323 23.33 -16.46 13.39
N VAL A 324 22.99 -16.34 14.66
CA VAL A 324 23.93 -16.07 15.76
C VAL A 324 23.71 -17.10 16.86
N PRO A 325 24.77 -17.78 17.36
CA PRO A 325 24.65 -18.64 18.53
C PRO A 325 24.11 -17.86 19.72
N ASP A 326 23.05 -18.36 20.35
CA ASP A 326 22.46 -17.71 21.51
C ASP A 326 23.44 -17.75 22.71
N PRO A 327 23.90 -16.58 23.21
CA PRO A 327 24.83 -16.54 24.33
C PRO A 327 24.18 -16.98 25.65
N CYS A 328 22.84 -17.06 25.71
CA CYS A 328 22.08 -17.45 26.90
C CYS A 328 21.77 -18.97 27.00
N GLY A 329 22.29 -19.80 26.08
CA GLY A 329 22.12 -21.26 26.13
C GLY A 329 22.75 -21.94 27.37
N ASP A 330 22.42 -23.22 27.58
CA ASP A 330 22.54 -24.05 28.81
C ASP A 330 23.96 -24.31 29.40
N THR A 331 24.93 -23.39 29.26
CA THR A 331 26.29 -23.53 29.80
C THR A 331 26.71 -22.31 30.61
N GLY A 332 27.00 -22.55 31.89
CA GLY A 332 27.13 -21.57 32.98
C GLY A 332 28.12 -20.40 32.79
N HIS A 333 28.11 -19.52 33.79
CA HIS A 333 28.91 -18.29 33.89
C HIS A 333 30.41 -18.55 34.08
N ASP A 334 31.09 -19.06 33.05
CA ASP A 334 32.55 -19.08 32.96
C ASP A 334 33.08 -17.87 32.18
N ALA A 335 34.39 -17.61 32.17
CA ALA A 335 35.03 -16.55 31.37
C ALA A 335 34.72 -16.65 29.85
N ASP A 336 34.30 -17.84 29.40
CA ASP A 336 33.81 -18.11 28.06
C ASP A 336 32.41 -17.51 27.78
N SER A 337 31.66 -17.14 28.82
CA SER A 337 30.35 -16.47 28.72
C SER A 337 30.48 -15.04 28.20
N GLU A 338 31.41 -14.24 28.73
CA GLU A 338 31.57 -12.84 28.31
C GLU A 338 32.06 -12.73 26.85
N ALA A 339 32.91 -13.67 26.42
CA ALA A 339 33.34 -13.77 25.02
C ALA A 339 32.19 -14.11 24.06
N ARG A 340 31.25 -14.99 24.47
CA ARG A 340 30.05 -15.32 23.69
C ARG A 340 29.12 -14.11 23.53
N PHE A 341 28.86 -13.38 24.63
CA PHE A 341 28.07 -12.14 24.58
C PHE A 341 28.72 -11.07 23.70
N GLU A 342 30.05 -10.90 23.79
CA GLU A 342 30.78 -9.95 22.95
C GLU A 342 30.73 -10.32 21.46
N ALA A 343 30.84 -11.60 21.12
CA ALA A 343 30.76 -12.08 19.74
C ALA A 343 29.36 -11.82 19.15
N ALA A 344 28.30 -12.18 19.89
CA ALA A 344 26.92 -11.92 19.48
C ALA A 344 26.65 -10.41 19.34
N PHE A 345 27.13 -9.60 20.30
CA PHE A 345 26.98 -8.15 20.27
C PHE A 345 27.60 -7.53 19.02
N ARG A 346 28.86 -7.87 18.71
CA ARG A 346 29.56 -7.32 17.53
C ARG A 346 28.91 -7.72 16.23
N TYR A 347 28.44 -8.97 16.14
CA TYR A 347 27.71 -9.45 14.98
C TYR A 347 26.44 -8.61 14.78
N ILE A 348 25.59 -8.51 15.81
CA ILE A 348 24.33 -7.78 15.74
C ILE A 348 24.57 -6.29 15.47
N GLU A 349 25.54 -5.67 16.13
CA GLU A 349 25.89 -4.27 15.91
C GLU A 349 26.29 -3.99 14.46
N THR A 350 27.14 -4.83 13.88
CA THR A 350 27.59 -4.67 12.49
C THR A 350 26.39 -4.79 11.55
N HIS A 351 25.55 -5.82 11.71
CA HIS A 351 24.42 -6.05 10.82
C HIS A 351 23.32 -4.99 10.97
N ILE A 352 23.06 -4.47 12.17
CA ILE A 352 22.12 -3.35 12.35
C ILE A 352 22.67 -2.09 11.67
N ARG A 353 23.98 -1.79 11.82
CA ARG A 353 24.59 -0.64 11.16
C ARG A 353 24.50 -0.76 9.64
N ASP A 354 24.88 -1.89 9.08
CA ASP A 354 24.82 -2.13 7.63
C ASP A 354 23.38 -2.05 7.11
N LEU A 355 22.42 -2.64 7.83
CA LEU A 355 21.00 -2.58 7.48
C LEU A 355 20.48 -1.14 7.50
N THR A 356 20.77 -0.38 8.56
CA THR A 356 20.34 1.03 8.65
C THR A 356 20.99 1.90 7.58
N GLN A 357 22.28 1.70 7.28
CA GLN A 357 22.99 2.42 6.23
C GLN A 357 22.43 2.09 4.84
N ALA A 358 22.21 0.81 4.54
CA ALA A 358 21.61 0.38 3.27
C ALA A 358 20.20 0.96 3.07
N ILE A 359 19.40 1.08 4.15
CA ILE A 359 18.06 1.67 4.10
C ILE A 359 18.09 3.18 3.93
N LEU A 360 19.07 3.87 4.53
CA LEU A 360 19.22 5.32 4.40
C LEU A 360 19.77 5.73 3.02
N GLY A 361 20.48 4.85 2.32
CA GLY A 361 21.23 5.17 1.10
C GLY A 361 22.49 5.99 1.41
N ASP A 362 23.34 6.25 0.38
CA ASP A 362 24.61 6.98 0.51
C ASP A 362 24.50 8.47 0.93
N ASP A 363 23.34 8.93 1.41
CA ASP A 363 23.14 10.28 1.95
C ASP A 363 23.56 10.40 3.43
N VAL A 364 24.76 9.94 3.74
CA VAL A 364 25.45 10.30 4.99
C VAL A 364 26.83 10.85 4.61
N GLU A 365 26.93 12.17 4.46
CA GLU A 365 28.22 12.84 4.52
C GLU A 365 28.93 12.37 5.81
N PRO A 366 30.18 11.91 5.74
CA PRO A 366 30.91 11.54 6.92
C PRO A 366 31.04 12.78 7.80
N THR A 367 30.40 12.75 8.97
CA THR A 367 30.60 13.73 10.03
C THR A 367 32.09 13.95 10.19
N ARG A 368 32.56 15.13 9.76
CA ARG A 368 33.92 15.58 10.01
C ARG A 368 34.10 15.57 11.52
N ILE A 369 34.92 14.65 12.00
CA ILE A 369 35.55 14.75 13.31
C ILE A 369 36.45 15.99 13.21
N ASN A 370 35.94 17.14 13.66
CA ASN A 370 36.75 18.33 13.84
C ASN A 370 37.27 18.32 15.28
N GLY A 371 38.61 18.22 15.39
CA GLY A 371 39.45 18.93 16.36
C GLY A 371 39.39 18.45 17.80
#